data_AF-A0A2U3EHZ4-F1
#
_entry.id   AF-A0A2U3EHZ4-F1
#
_cell.length_a   1.000
_cell.length_b   1.000
_cell.length_c   1.000
_cell.angle_alpha   90.00
_cell.angle_beta   90.00
_cell.angle_gamma   90.00
#
_symmetry.space_group_name_H-M   'P 1'
#
loop_
_entity.id
_entity.type
_entity.pdbx_description
1 polymer ?
#
loop_
_entity_poly.entity_id
_entity_poly.type
_entity_poly.pdbx_seq_one_letter_code
_entity_poly.pdbx_strand_id
1 'polypeptide(L)'
;MSDDEADPELLALLRQHLQGKPAVEDEPETGVLEGAEFVYDHGIDVAIDMRATKNAAESIYNQMQEKSFSTASWSEHELHPKAKDEATVAFIFTMDLLNFSFWSELPDDERFAIEYRGKRWTGYWSLVAALQRALDDDIPITDPHFWQSEDECNLESLRHIFRSCTEEGMPLLEERLECLRESGRVLYERYECSVTNLIASADGSAARLVNILARDFSCFRDEHSFPGREKPIRLLKRAQILVADLWACFQGESYGTFRDIDKITMFADYRVPQILISLGALYCSPSVATAIKDKQLLKSGSSWEVQLRVYGAWS
;
A
#
# COMPACT_ATOMS: atom_id res chain seq x y z
N MET A 1 -26.93 28.68 56.12
CA MET A 1 -25.72 28.51 55.30
C MET A 1 -25.42 27.03 55.31
N SER A 2 -25.65 26.35 54.19
CA SER A 2 -25.60 24.89 54.08
C SER A 2 -24.24 24.47 53.53
N ASP A 3 -23.40 23.91 54.39
CA ASP A 3 -22.15 23.22 54.04
C ASP A 3 -22.47 21.77 53.68
N ASP A 4 -22.99 21.52 52.48
CA ASP A 4 -23.24 20.14 52.01
C ASP A 4 -23.15 20.02 50.48
N GLU A 5 -22.18 20.72 49.88
CA GLU A 5 -21.75 20.41 48.50
C GLU A 5 -20.50 19.54 48.58
N ALA A 6 -20.66 18.26 48.22
CA ALA A 6 -19.55 17.34 48.04
C ALA A 6 -18.60 17.89 46.98
N ASP A 7 -17.31 17.97 47.35
CA ASP A 7 -16.24 18.47 46.49
C ASP A 7 -16.24 17.74 45.13
N PRO A 8 -16.49 18.46 44.01
CA PRO A 8 -16.51 17.88 42.67
C PRO A 8 -15.19 17.18 42.30
N GLU A 9 -14.06 17.66 42.81
CA GLU A 9 -12.76 17.04 42.56
C GLU A 9 -12.61 15.71 43.31
N LEU A 10 -13.11 15.64 44.54
CA LEU A 10 -13.12 14.40 45.32
C LEU A 10 -14.01 13.33 44.69
N LEU A 11 -15.16 13.74 44.13
CA LEU A 11 -16.06 12.85 43.39
C LEU A 11 -15.43 12.35 42.08
N ALA A 12 -14.68 13.20 41.37
CA ALA A 12 -13.95 12.82 40.17
C ALA A 12 -12.82 11.82 40.48
N LEU A 13 -12.08 12.06 41.57
CA LEU A 13 -10.99 11.19 42.01
C LEU A 13 -11.50 9.82 42.49
N LEU A 14 -12.65 9.80 43.20
CA LEU A 14 -13.32 8.56 43.60
C LEU A 14 -13.88 7.79 42.40
N ARG A 15 -14.42 8.46 41.37
CA ARG A 15 -14.81 7.80 40.11
C ARG A 15 -13.62 7.12 39.44
N GLN A 16 -12.48 7.81 39.37
CA GLN A 16 -11.26 7.29 38.75
C GLN A 16 -10.68 6.08 39.51
N HIS A 17 -10.84 6.06 40.83
CA HIS A 17 -10.36 4.96 41.69
C HIS A 17 -11.30 3.76 41.73
N LEU A 18 -12.63 3.98 41.66
CA LEU A 18 -13.65 2.92 41.77
C LEU A 18 -14.04 2.30 40.43
N GLN A 19 -13.98 3.05 39.32
CA GLN A 19 -14.43 2.58 38.01
C GLN A 19 -13.28 2.09 37.11
N GLY A 20 -12.03 2.18 37.60
CA GLY A 20 -10.85 2.09 36.74
C GLY A 20 -10.81 3.25 35.74
N LYS A 21 -9.65 3.49 35.12
CA LYS A 21 -9.67 4.26 33.87
C LYS A 21 -10.63 3.51 32.93
N PRO A 22 -11.57 4.18 32.24
CA PRO A 22 -12.12 3.58 31.03
C PRO A 22 -10.92 3.08 30.24
N ALA A 23 -10.96 1.84 29.74
CA ALA A 23 -10.03 1.45 28.70
C ALA A 23 -10.35 2.37 27.53
N VAL A 24 -9.69 3.53 27.50
CA VAL A 24 -9.42 4.23 26.26
C VAL A 24 -8.55 3.22 25.55
N GLU A 25 -9.15 2.40 24.69
CA GLU A 25 -8.35 1.69 23.70
C GLU A 25 -7.55 2.78 23.01
N ASP A 26 -6.24 2.81 23.23
CA ASP A 26 -5.37 3.69 22.47
C ASP A 26 -5.72 3.51 21.01
N GLU A 27 -5.97 4.61 20.30
CA GLU A 27 -6.35 4.51 18.92
C GLU A 27 -5.27 3.74 18.15
N PRO A 28 -5.65 2.85 17.22
CA PRO A 28 -4.69 2.06 16.47
C PRO A 28 -3.68 2.97 15.75
N GLU A 29 -2.41 2.57 15.80
CA GLU A 29 -1.31 3.22 15.08
C GLU A 29 -0.65 2.21 14.14
N THR A 30 -0.18 2.67 12.98
CA THR A 30 0.53 1.82 12.02
C THR A 30 1.98 1.58 12.43
N GLY A 31 2.58 2.48 13.22
CA GLY A 31 4.01 2.45 13.57
C GLY A 31 4.95 2.72 12.39
N VAL A 32 4.42 3.11 11.23
CA VAL A 32 5.22 3.40 10.02
C VAL A 32 6.07 4.64 10.22
N LEU A 33 5.48 5.74 10.74
CA LEU A 33 6.22 6.98 11.00
C LEU A 33 7.29 6.82 12.08
N GLU A 34 6.99 6.12 13.18
CA GLU A 34 7.98 5.77 14.22
C GLU A 34 9.15 4.97 13.62
N GLY A 35 8.84 4.05 12.69
CA GLY A 35 9.82 3.31 11.90
C GLY A 35 10.70 4.23 11.06
N ALA A 36 10.06 5.06 10.25
CA ALA A 36 10.71 5.97 9.31
C ALA A 36 11.60 6.99 10.01
N GLU A 37 11.12 7.61 11.09
CA GLU A 37 11.88 8.58 11.90
C GLU A 37 13.19 7.97 12.42
N PHE A 38 13.12 6.76 12.97
CA PHE A 38 14.33 6.08 13.45
C PHE A 38 15.34 5.83 12.34
N VAL A 39 14.89 5.38 11.17
CA VAL A 39 15.79 5.15 10.02
C VAL A 39 16.35 6.46 9.51
N TYR A 40 15.58 7.55 9.53
CA TYR A 40 16.05 8.88 9.20
C TYR A 40 17.15 9.38 10.16
N ASP A 41 16.97 9.16 11.46
CA ASP A 41 17.92 9.59 12.49
C ASP A 41 19.22 8.76 12.54
N HIS A 42 19.15 7.49 12.13
CA HIS A 42 20.26 6.53 12.25
C HIS A 42 20.82 6.08 10.89
N GLY A 43 20.22 6.49 9.78
CA GLY A 43 20.68 6.22 8.42
C GLY A 43 21.89 7.08 8.07
N ILE A 44 22.83 6.50 7.32
CA ILE A 44 24.10 7.16 6.93
C ILE A 44 24.36 7.13 5.43
N ASP A 45 23.57 6.36 4.69
CA ASP A 45 23.79 6.13 3.25
C ASP A 45 22.90 6.97 2.36
N VAL A 46 21.85 7.58 2.92
CA VAL A 46 20.90 8.41 2.19
C VAL A 46 20.68 9.71 2.97
N ALA A 47 20.50 10.81 2.26
CA ALA A 47 20.23 12.12 2.84
C ALA A 47 19.19 12.88 2.01
N ILE A 48 18.36 13.66 2.69
CA ILE A 48 17.37 14.55 2.07
C ILE A 48 17.95 15.97 2.01
N ASP A 49 17.78 16.64 0.87
CA ASP A 49 18.00 18.07 0.76
C ASP A 49 16.69 18.81 0.94
N MET A 50 16.55 19.46 2.08
CA MET A 50 15.32 20.17 2.47
C MET A 50 14.94 21.29 1.49
N ARG A 51 15.93 21.95 0.86
CA ARG A 51 15.66 23.04 -0.09
C ARG A 51 15.17 22.47 -1.41
N ALA A 52 15.84 21.45 -1.94
CA ALA A 52 15.43 20.78 -3.17
C ALA A 52 14.07 20.09 -3.02
N THR A 53 13.80 19.50 -1.85
CA THR A 53 12.50 18.92 -1.50
C THR A 53 11.39 19.98 -1.55
N LYS A 54 11.61 21.16 -0.96
CA LYS A 54 10.65 22.27 -1.04
C LYS A 54 10.41 22.73 -2.48
N ASN A 55 11.46 22.84 -3.29
CA ASN A 55 11.33 23.21 -4.70
C ASN A 55 10.57 22.14 -5.50
N ALA A 56 10.81 20.86 -5.22
CA ALA A 56 10.09 19.75 -5.83
C ALA A 56 8.60 19.79 -5.47
N ALA A 57 8.27 19.99 -4.19
CA ALA A 57 6.89 20.13 -3.73
C ALA A 57 6.16 21.31 -4.40
N GLU A 58 6.81 22.47 -4.54
CA GLU A 58 6.24 23.63 -5.23
C GLU A 58 5.97 23.33 -6.72
N SER A 59 6.92 22.68 -7.40
CA SER A 59 6.76 22.27 -8.80
C SER A 59 5.60 21.28 -8.99
N ILE A 60 5.52 20.26 -8.12
CA ILE A 60 4.44 19.25 -8.16
C ILE A 60 3.09 19.92 -7.86
N TYR A 61 3.02 20.78 -6.85
CA TYR A 61 1.80 21.49 -6.49
C TYR A 61 1.26 22.32 -7.67
N ASN A 62 2.14 23.10 -8.32
CA ASN A 62 1.75 23.89 -9.49
C ASN A 62 1.21 23.01 -10.63
N GLN A 63 1.86 21.88 -10.92
CA GLN A 63 1.37 20.93 -11.92
C GLN A 63 0.04 20.28 -11.55
N MET A 64 -0.19 19.98 -10.26
CA MET A 64 -1.47 19.44 -9.79
C MET A 64 -2.60 20.44 -9.98
N GLN A 65 -2.35 21.73 -9.70
CA GLN A 65 -3.31 22.81 -9.94
C GLN A 65 -3.63 22.96 -11.43
N GLU A 66 -2.61 22.95 -12.30
CA GLU A 66 -2.80 23.02 -13.76
C GLU A 66 -3.61 21.84 -14.30
N LYS A 67 -3.43 20.64 -13.75
CA LYS A 67 -4.12 19.42 -14.17
C LYS A 67 -5.46 19.17 -13.46
N SER A 68 -5.86 20.04 -12.53
CA SER A 68 -7.08 19.88 -11.71
C SER A 68 -7.18 18.50 -11.04
N PHE A 69 -6.05 17.98 -10.55
CA PHE A 69 -6.01 16.64 -9.93
C PHE A 69 -6.79 16.63 -8.62
N SER A 70 -7.65 15.63 -8.43
CA SER A 70 -8.41 15.43 -7.18
C SER A 70 -8.43 13.96 -6.79
N THR A 71 -8.82 13.66 -5.54
CA THR A 71 -9.01 12.28 -5.08
C THR A 71 -10.10 11.55 -5.86
N ALA A 72 -11.06 12.28 -6.43
CA ALA A 72 -12.08 11.71 -7.32
C ALA A 72 -11.49 11.16 -8.63
N SER A 73 -10.28 11.58 -9.02
CA SER A 73 -9.62 11.12 -10.25
C SER A 73 -9.34 9.62 -10.26
N TRP A 74 -9.24 8.96 -9.10
CA TRP A 74 -9.21 7.49 -9.03
C TRP A 74 -10.48 6.91 -9.65
N SER A 75 -11.64 7.40 -9.20
CA SER A 75 -12.95 6.94 -9.68
C SER A 75 -13.28 7.37 -11.11
N GLU A 76 -12.52 8.28 -11.71
CA GLU A 76 -12.71 8.75 -13.09
C GLU A 76 -11.99 7.87 -14.12
N HIS A 77 -10.93 7.15 -13.74
CA HIS A 77 -10.11 6.40 -14.70
C HIS A 77 -10.87 5.28 -15.42
N GLU A 78 -10.68 5.11 -16.74
CA GLU A 78 -11.51 4.22 -17.57
C GLU A 78 -11.44 2.73 -17.20
N LEU A 79 -10.35 2.32 -16.55
CA LEU A 79 -10.12 0.94 -16.13
C LEU A 79 -10.58 0.64 -14.69
N HIS A 80 -10.95 1.65 -13.90
CA HIS A 80 -11.41 1.42 -12.53
C HIS A 80 -12.92 1.14 -12.48
N PRO A 81 -13.40 0.19 -11.64
CA PRO A 81 -14.82 -0.11 -11.51
C PRO A 81 -15.65 1.12 -11.10
N LYS A 82 -16.89 1.18 -11.56
CA LYS A 82 -17.81 2.32 -11.31
C LYS A 82 -18.98 1.99 -10.38
N ALA A 83 -19.26 0.71 -10.13
CA ALA A 83 -20.47 0.25 -9.45
C ALA A 83 -20.48 0.58 -7.94
N LYS A 84 -19.29 0.68 -7.31
CA LYS A 84 -19.13 0.93 -5.86
C LYS A 84 -19.89 -0.10 -5.00
N ASP A 85 -19.73 -1.37 -5.35
CA ASP A 85 -20.34 -2.53 -4.71
C ASP A 85 -19.27 -3.50 -4.15
N GLU A 86 -19.70 -4.67 -3.68
CA GLU A 86 -18.79 -5.71 -3.17
C GLU A 86 -17.80 -6.21 -4.24
N ALA A 87 -18.24 -6.28 -5.51
CA ALA A 87 -17.35 -6.62 -6.62
C ALA A 87 -16.25 -5.57 -6.81
N THR A 88 -16.58 -4.28 -6.63
CA THR A 88 -15.60 -3.20 -6.62
C THR A 88 -14.58 -3.35 -5.49
N VAL A 89 -15.02 -3.75 -4.30
CA VAL A 89 -14.12 -4.04 -3.17
C VAL A 89 -13.19 -5.21 -3.49
N ALA A 90 -13.72 -6.31 -4.04
CA ALA A 90 -12.92 -7.47 -4.43
C ALA A 90 -11.90 -7.12 -5.52
N PHE A 91 -12.27 -6.27 -6.48
CA PHE A 91 -11.37 -5.76 -7.50
C PHE A 91 -10.21 -4.96 -6.90
N ILE A 92 -10.50 -4.00 -6.02
CA ILE A 92 -9.48 -3.17 -5.34
C ILE A 92 -8.52 -4.07 -4.54
N PHE A 93 -9.06 -5.00 -3.75
CA PHE A 93 -8.25 -5.94 -2.98
C PHE A 93 -7.30 -6.75 -3.88
N THR A 94 -7.82 -7.31 -4.98
CA THR A 94 -7.03 -8.10 -5.94
C THR A 94 -5.96 -7.25 -6.62
N MET A 95 -6.32 -6.05 -7.03
CA MET A 95 -5.43 -5.10 -7.66
C MET A 95 -4.26 -4.74 -6.74
N ASP A 96 -4.52 -4.35 -5.50
CA ASP A 96 -3.49 -3.93 -4.54
C ASP A 96 -2.67 -5.10 -4.01
N LEU A 97 -3.27 -6.28 -3.93
CA LEU A 97 -2.54 -7.52 -3.66
C LEU A 97 -1.45 -7.77 -4.72
N LEU A 98 -1.74 -7.50 -6.00
CA LEU A 98 -0.84 -7.78 -7.12
C LEU A 98 0.01 -6.58 -7.58
N ASN A 99 -0.18 -5.42 -6.94
CA ASN A 99 0.45 -4.13 -7.28
C ASN A 99 1.89 -4.01 -6.73
N PHE A 100 2.80 -4.83 -7.25
CA PHE A 100 4.22 -4.77 -6.87
C PHE A 100 5.15 -5.10 -8.03
N SER A 101 6.20 -4.31 -8.22
CA SER A 101 7.25 -4.49 -9.23
C SER A 101 6.74 -4.62 -10.67
N PHE A 102 6.87 -3.51 -11.41
CA PHE A 102 6.79 -3.46 -12.88
C PHE A 102 8.14 -3.05 -13.48
N TRP A 103 9.22 -3.39 -12.78
CA TRP A 103 10.57 -3.06 -13.23
C TRP A 103 10.95 -3.93 -14.43
N SER A 104 11.58 -3.30 -15.41
CA SER A 104 12.16 -3.96 -16.56
C SER A 104 13.46 -3.26 -16.93
N GLU A 105 14.44 -4.05 -17.36
CA GLU A 105 15.69 -3.54 -17.90
C GLU A 105 15.60 -3.25 -19.41
N LEU A 106 14.49 -3.64 -20.05
CA LEU A 106 14.27 -3.49 -21.47
C LEU A 106 13.87 -2.05 -21.84
N PRO A 107 14.09 -1.65 -23.10
CA PRO A 107 13.55 -0.42 -23.68
C PRO A 107 12.03 -0.33 -23.53
N ASP A 108 11.50 0.91 -23.43
CA ASP A 108 10.09 1.19 -23.13
C ASP A 108 9.09 0.45 -24.05
N ASP A 109 9.43 0.24 -25.32
CA ASP A 109 8.61 -0.40 -26.33
C ASP A 109 8.64 -1.93 -26.29
N GLU A 110 9.60 -2.53 -25.58
CA GLU A 110 9.74 -3.98 -25.39
C GLU A 110 9.18 -4.46 -24.04
N ARG A 111 8.97 -3.54 -23.09
CA ARG A 111 8.49 -3.87 -21.75
C ARG A 111 7.13 -4.55 -21.74
N PHE A 112 6.89 -5.32 -20.68
CA PHE A 112 5.61 -5.94 -20.36
C PHE A 112 4.46 -4.93 -20.57
N ALA A 113 3.54 -5.29 -21.45
CA ALA A 113 2.43 -4.44 -21.81
C ALA A 113 1.20 -5.28 -22.13
N ILE A 114 0.02 -4.71 -21.86
CA ILE A 114 -1.24 -5.37 -22.16
C ILE A 114 -2.01 -4.54 -23.18
N GLU A 115 -2.40 -5.17 -24.28
CA GLU A 115 -3.39 -4.62 -25.18
C GLU A 115 -4.79 -4.95 -24.67
N TYR A 116 -5.59 -3.91 -24.45
CA TYR A 116 -6.96 -4.02 -23.99
C TYR A 116 -7.78 -2.82 -24.46
N ARG A 117 -8.98 -3.09 -24.99
CA ARG A 117 -9.89 -2.09 -25.59
C ARG A 117 -9.20 -1.21 -26.66
N GLY A 118 -8.34 -1.82 -27.47
CA GLY A 118 -7.63 -1.15 -28.57
C GLY A 118 -6.54 -0.17 -28.12
N LYS A 119 -6.11 -0.22 -26.85
CA LYS A 119 -5.02 0.58 -26.30
C LYS A 119 -3.95 -0.32 -25.69
N ARG A 120 -2.70 0.12 -25.78
CA ARG A 120 -1.55 -0.49 -25.11
C ARG A 120 -1.36 0.13 -23.73
N TRP A 121 -1.35 -0.71 -22.70
CA TRP A 121 -1.18 -0.34 -21.30
C TRP A 121 0.16 -0.83 -20.76
N THR A 122 0.83 -0.02 -19.94
CA THR A 122 2.15 -0.32 -19.37
C THR A 122 2.19 0.02 -17.86
N GLY A 123 3.20 -0.50 -17.16
CA GLY A 123 3.39 -0.25 -15.73
C GLY A 123 2.19 -0.71 -14.90
N TYR A 124 1.77 0.10 -13.93
CA TYR A 124 0.58 -0.20 -13.12
C TYR A 124 -0.68 -0.44 -13.97
N TRP A 125 -0.88 0.32 -15.05
CA TRP A 125 -2.09 0.19 -15.86
C TRP A 125 -2.17 -1.12 -16.63
N SER A 126 -1.05 -1.79 -16.91
CA SER A 126 -1.10 -3.11 -17.57
C SER A 126 -1.66 -4.17 -16.62
N LEU A 127 -1.44 -4.07 -15.31
CA LEU A 127 -2.09 -4.91 -14.30
C LEU A 127 -3.60 -4.69 -14.29
N VAL A 128 -4.05 -3.44 -14.18
CA VAL A 128 -5.49 -3.12 -14.14
C VAL A 128 -6.19 -3.58 -15.43
N ALA A 129 -5.55 -3.38 -16.58
CA ALA A 129 -6.04 -3.86 -17.87
C ALA A 129 -6.12 -5.40 -17.92
N ALA A 130 -5.15 -6.12 -17.34
CA ALA A 130 -5.18 -7.58 -17.25
C ALA A 130 -6.38 -8.09 -16.46
N LEU A 131 -6.64 -7.47 -15.29
CA LEU A 131 -7.75 -7.84 -14.42
C LEU A 131 -9.10 -7.59 -15.10
N GLN A 132 -9.28 -6.43 -15.71
CA GLN A 132 -10.49 -6.12 -16.46
C GLN A 132 -10.68 -7.06 -17.66
N ARG A 133 -9.62 -7.35 -18.41
CA ARG A 133 -9.69 -8.31 -19.52
C ARG A 133 -10.07 -9.71 -19.05
N ALA A 134 -9.53 -10.17 -17.92
CA ALA A 134 -9.90 -11.47 -17.37
C ALA A 134 -11.38 -11.53 -16.99
N LEU A 135 -11.92 -10.48 -16.36
CA LEU A 135 -13.34 -10.41 -16.03
C LEU A 135 -14.23 -10.35 -17.29
N ASP A 136 -13.83 -9.62 -18.32
CA ASP A 136 -14.52 -9.60 -19.62
C ASP A 136 -14.45 -10.97 -20.34
N ASP A 137 -13.39 -11.75 -20.09
CA ASP A 137 -13.18 -13.12 -20.61
C ASP A 137 -13.86 -14.19 -19.70
N ASP A 138 -14.76 -13.79 -18.79
CA ASP A 138 -15.48 -14.65 -17.82
C ASP A 138 -14.56 -15.43 -16.84
N ILE A 139 -13.34 -14.94 -16.61
CA ILE A 139 -12.41 -15.49 -15.61
C ILE A 139 -12.61 -14.74 -14.28
N PRO A 140 -13.02 -15.41 -13.19
CA PRO A 140 -13.29 -14.78 -11.90
C PRO A 140 -11.99 -14.47 -11.11
N ILE A 141 -11.07 -13.70 -11.72
CA ILE A 141 -9.75 -13.37 -11.14
C ILE A 141 -9.83 -12.61 -9.82
N THR A 142 -10.97 -11.99 -9.49
CA THR A 142 -11.19 -11.27 -8.23
C THR A 142 -11.86 -12.12 -7.15
N ASP A 143 -12.14 -13.41 -7.43
CA ASP A 143 -12.84 -14.31 -6.52
C ASP A 143 -11.85 -15.17 -5.70
N PRO A 144 -11.89 -15.11 -4.34
CA PRO A 144 -11.07 -15.98 -3.51
C PRO A 144 -11.34 -17.48 -3.70
N HIS A 145 -12.51 -17.90 -4.20
CA HIS A 145 -12.78 -19.28 -4.58
C HIS A 145 -11.88 -19.72 -5.74
N PHE A 146 -11.76 -18.89 -6.78
CA PHE A 146 -10.85 -19.12 -7.90
C PHE A 146 -9.40 -19.21 -7.41
N TRP A 147 -8.98 -18.33 -6.50
CA TRP A 147 -7.61 -18.32 -5.98
C TRP A 147 -7.21 -19.56 -5.18
N GLN A 148 -8.14 -20.41 -4.76
CA GLN A 148 -7.80 -21.67 -4.07
C GLN A 148 -7.74 -22.86 -5.02
N SER A 149 -8.39 -22.79 -6.18
CA SER A 149 -8.44 -23.90 -7.13
C SER A 149 -7.09 -24.08 -7.83
N GLU A 150 -6.34 -25.12 -7.47
CA GLU A 150 -5.09 -25.53 -8.16
C GLU A 150 -5.29 -25.86 -9.64
N ASP A 151 -6.48 -26.30 -10.02
CA ASP A 151 -6.81 -26.61 -11.41
C ASP A 151 -7.14 -25.34 -12.22
N GLU A 152 -7.85 -24.37 -11.62
CA GLU A 152 -8.30 -23.18 -12.34
C GLU A 152 -7.31 -22.01 -12.25
N CYS A 153 -6.69 -21.80 -11.09
CA CYS A 153 -5.82 -20.65 -10.82
C CYS A 153 -4.36 -21.07 -10.69
N ASN A 154 -3.76 -21.70 -11.70
CA ASN A 154 -2.34 -22.08 -11.71
C ASN A 154 -1.48 -21.15 -12.58
N LEU A 155 -0.17 -21.41 -12.65
CA LEU A 155 0.76 -20.61 -13.46
C LEU A 155 0.38 -20.54 -14.94
N GLU A 156 -0.26 -21.56 -15.51
CA GLU A 156 -0.72 -21.53 -16.90
C GLU A 156 -1.88 -20.55 -17.07
N SER A 157 -2.88 -20.63 -16.19
CA SER A 157 -3.99 -19.67 -16.18
C SER A 157 -3.51 -18.23 -15.97
N LEU A 158 -2.54 -18.00 -15.06
CA LEU A 158 -1.97 -16.68 -14.81
C LEU A 158 -1.17 -16.18 -16.01
N ARG A 159 -0.41 -17.04 -16.69
CA ARG A 159 0.25 -16.68 -17.96
C ARG A 159 -0.77 -16.26 -19.02
N HIS A 160 -1.93 -16.91 -19.06
CA HIS A 160 -3.01 -16.54 -19.96
C HIS A 160 -3.65 -15.19 -19.58
N ILE A 161 -3.97 -14.98 -18.29
CA ILE A 161 -4.59 -13.74 -17.77
C ILE A 161 -3.65 -12.55 -18.03
N PHE A 162 -2.39 -12.68 -17.63
CA PHE A 162 -1.36 -11.67 -17.76
C PHE A 162 -0.60 -11.76 -19.09
N ARG A 163 -1.18 -12.37 -20.13
CA ARG A 163 -0.52 -12.45 -21.45
C ARG A 163 -0.17 -11.06 -21.98
N SER A 164 1.12 -10.86 -22.26
CA SER A 164 1.68 -9.62 -22.77
C SER A 164 1.42 -9.49 -24.28
N CYS A 165 1.37 -8.25 -24.78
CA CYS A 165 1.47 -7.96 -26.22
C CYS A 165 2.94 -7.76 -26.66
N THR A 166 3.90 -7.95 -25.77
CA THR A 166 5.35 -7.99 -26.04
C THR A 166 5.95 -9.34 -25.65
N GLU A 167 7.24 -9.54 -25.95
CA GLU A 167 7.98 -10.75 -25.56
C GLU A 167 8.27 -10.82 -24.05
N GLU A 168 8.29 -9.67 -23.35
CA GLU A 168 8.46 -9.67 -21.90
C GLU A 168 7.15 -10.10 -21.22
N GLY A 169 7.23 -11.17 -20.43
CA GLY A 169 6.13 -11.64 -19.60
C GLY A 169 5.95 -10.81 -18.33
N MET A 170 4.87 -11.06 -17.60
CA MET A 170 4.61 -10.39 -16.32
C MET A 170 5.77 -10.68 -15.34
N PRO A 171 6.48 -9.65 -14.84
CA PRO A 171 7.53 -9.86 -13.84
C PRO A 171 6.95 -10.49 -12.60
N LEU A 172 7.68 -11.38 -11.92
CA LEU A 172 7.27 -12.00 -10.63
C LEU A 172 5.86 -12.64 -10.68
N LEU A 173 5.62 -13.50 -11.67
CA LEU A 173 4.31 -14.13 -11.88
C LEU A 173 4.06 -15.23 -10.83
N GLU A 174 5.09 -15.97 -10.46
CA GLU A 174 5.07 -16.98 -9.40
C GLU A 174 4.73 -16.37 -8.05
N GLU A 175 5.38 -15.27 -7.66
CA GLU A 175 5.10 -14.57 -6.40
C GLU A 175 3.68 -13.99 -6.37
N ARG A 176 3.13 -13.61 -7.52
CA ARG A 176 1.72 -13.20 -7.64
C ARG A 176 0.76 -14.35 -7.39
N LEU A 177 1.06 -15.53 -7.93
CA LEU A 177 0.28 -16.73 -7.64
C LEU A 177 0.32 -17.06 -6.14
N GLU A 178 1.49 -16.98 -5.53
CA GLU A 178 1.66 -17.20 -4.09
C GLU A 178 0.84 -16.21 -3.26
N CYS A 179 0.83 -14.92 -3.64
CA CYS A 179 0.01 -13.90 -2.98
C CYS A 179 -1.50 -14.22 -3.07
N LEU A 180 -2.00 -14.67 -4.22
CA LEU A 180 -3.40 -15.08 -4.40
C LEU A 180 -3.73 -16.30 -3.53
N ARG A 181 -2.88 -17.32 -3.56
CA ARG A 181 -3.05 -18.55 -2.77
C ARG A 181 -3.06 -18.28 -1.27
N GLU A 182 -2.12 -17.47 -0.81
CA GLU A 182 -2.06 -17.06 0.59
C GLU A 182 -3.33 -16.31 1.00
N SER A 183 -3.72 -15.32 0.21
CA SER A 183 -4.87 -14.46 0.52
C SER A 183 -6.18 -15.24 0.48
N GLY A 184 -6.35 -16.15 -0.48
CA GLY A 184 -7.49 -17.06 -0.55
C GLY A 184 -7.61 -17.89 0.73
N ARG A 185 -6.53 -18.54 1.17
CA ARG A 185 -6.52 -19.31 2.42
C ARG A 185 -6.89 -18.45 3.64
N VAL A 186 -6.27 -17.27 3.78
CA VAL A 186 -6.53 -16.38 4.93
C VAL A 186 -7.98 -15.90 4.95
N LEU A 187 -8.55 -15.52 3.80
CA LEU A 187 -9.95 -15.10 3.70
C LEU A 187 -10.90 -16.23 4.11
N TYR A 188 -10.64 -17.46 3.70
CA TYR A 188 -11.44 -18.61 4.09
C TYR A 188 -11.36 -18.92 5.59
N GLU A 189 -10.14 -18.94 6.14
CA GLU A 189 -9.91 -19.33 7.54
C GLU A 189 -10.46 -18.31 8.54
N ARG A 190 -10.48 -17.02 8.17
CA ARG A 190 -10.70 -15.91 9.14
C ARG A 190 -11.85 -14.98 8.81
N TYR A 191 -12.28 -14.92 7.55
CA TYR A 191 -13.18 -13.88 7.05
C TYR A 191 -14.37 -14.44 6.27
N GLU A 192 -14.68 -15.73 6.44
CA GLU A 192 -15.78 -16.41 5.74
C GLU A 192 -15.70 -16.25 4.22
N CYS A 193 -14.47 -16.24 3.68
CA CYS A 193 -14.20 -16.02 2.26
C CYS A 193 -14.67 -14.65 1.73
N SER A 194 -14.79 -13.63 2.59
CA SER A 194 -15.28 -12.30 2.22
C SER A 194 -14.29 -11.17 2.53
N VAL A 195 -13.98 -10.37 1.51
CA VAL A 195 -13.17 -9.15 1.66
C VAL A 195 -13.93 -8.07 2.44
N THR A 196 -15.26 -8.00 2.30
CA THR A 196 -16.06 -7.03 3.07
C THR A 196 -16.08 -7.37 4.56
N ASN A 197 -16.06 -8.67 4.92
CA ASN A 197 -15.89 -9.10 6.31
C ASN A 197 -14.51 -8.73 6.87
N LEU A 198 -13.45 -8.85 6.05
CA LEU A 198 -12.12 -8.34 6.40
C LEU A 198 -12.15 -6.84 6.69
N ILE A 199 -12.76 -6.03 5.82
CA ILE A 199 -12.87 -4.58 6.04
C ILE A 199 -13.69 -4.28 7.30
N ALA A 200 -14.83 -4.97 7.50
CA ALA A 200 -15.67 -4.80 8.67
C ALA A 200 -14.94 -5.11 9.98
N SER A 201 -14.00 -6.07 9.97
CA SER A 201 -13.19 -6.40 11.14
C SER A 201 -12.28 -5.27 11.63
N ALA A 202 -12.06 -4.24 10.80
CA ALA A 202 -11.31 -3.05 11.16
C ALA A 202 -12.15 -1.98 11.91
N ASP A 203 -13.46 -2.20 12.10
CA ASP A 203 -14.35 -1.28 12.84
C ASP A 203 -14.22 0.19 12.39
N GLY A 204 -14.14 0.40 11.08
CA GLY A 204 -14.01 1.73 10.49
C GLY A 204 -12.69 2.46 10.83
N SER A 205 -11.63 1.75 11.24
CA SER A 205 -10.29 2.33 11.44
C SER A 205 -9.33 1.90 10.32
N ALA A 206 -8.76 2.89 9.64
CA ALA A 206 -7.74 2.75 8.62
C ALA A 206 -6.48 2.10 9.19
N ALA A 207 -5.97 2.62 10.31
CA ALA A 207 -4.78 2.06 10.97
C ALA A 207 -5.01 0.62 11.46
N ARG A 208 -6.22 0.31 11.94
CA ARG A 208 -6.58 -1.07 12.30
C ARG A 208 -6.58 -1.99 11.08
N LEU A 209 -7.15 -1.56 9.95
CA LEU A 209 -7.16 -2.37 8.73
C LEU A 209 -5.74 -2.65 8.22
N VAL A 210 -4.86 -1.65 8.21
CA VAL A 210 -3.43 -1.84 7.88
C VAL A 210 -2.78 -2.88 8.80
N ASN A 211 -3.03 -2.79 10.10
CA ASN A 211 -2.47 -3.73 11.07
C ASN A 211 -3.02 -5.14 10.91
N ILE A 212 -4.31 -5.30 10.60
CA ILE A 212 -4.94 -6.59 10.32
C ILE A 212 -4.32 -7.21 9.06
N LEU A 213 -4.17 -6.43 7.98
CA LEU A 213 -3.53 -6.87 6.75
C LEU A 213 -2.11 -7.38 7.01
N ALA A 214 -1.27 -6.59 7.68
CA ALA A 214 0.11 -6.99 8.00
C ALA A 214 0.18 -8.21 8.95
N ARG A 215 -0.78 -8.35 9.87
CA ARG A 215 -0.82 -9.45 10.85
C ARG A 215 -1.23 -10.77 10.19
N ASP A 216 -2.25 -10.75 9.34
CA ASP A 216 -2.91 -11.96 8.85
C ASP A 216 -2.44 -12.39 7.46
N PHE A 217 -1.98 -11.44 6.65
CA PHE A 217 -1.49 -11.69 5.29
C PHE A 217 0.00 -11.37 5.23
N SER A 218 0.84 -12.41 5.13
CA SER A 218 2.29 -12.31 5.07
C SER A 218 2.76 -11.50 3.86
N CYS A 219 2.08 -11.61 2.71
CA CYS A 219 2.36 -10.77 1.56
C CYS A 219 2.19 -9.26 1.83
N PHE A 220 1.33 -8.84 2.77
CA PHE A 220 1.19 -7.44 3.17
C PHE A 220 2.17 -7.03 4.29
N ARG A 221 2.88 -7.98 4.91
CA ARG A 221 3.81 -7.77 6.03
C ARG A 221 5.19 -7.31 5.54
N ASP A 222 5.25 -6.04 5.17
CA ASP A 222 6.47 -5.34 4.73
C ASP A 222 7.21 -4.77 5.95
N GLU A 223 7.94 -5.66 6.64
CA GLU A 223 8.66 -5.40 7.89
C GLU A 223 10.13 -5.86 7.80
N HIS A 224 11.05 -5.02 8.25
CA HIS A 224 12.50 -5.26 8.12
C HIS A 224 13.27 -4.94 9.40
N SER A 225 14.27 -5.77 9.74
CA SER A 225 15.20 -5.46 10.82
C SER A 225 16.11 -4.29 10.45
N PHE A 226 16.39 -3.40 11.40
CA PHE A 226 17.33 -2.29 11.20
C PHE A 226 18.30 -2.18 12.38
N PRO A 227 19.61 -1.91 12.15
CA PRO A 227 20.59 -1.84 13.23
C PRO A 227 20.20 -0.87 14.34
N GLY A 228 20.38 -1.29 15.59
CA GLY A 228 20.11 -0.46 16.77
C GLY A 228 18.63 -0.39 17.19
N ARG A 229 17.73 -1.09 16.50
CA ARG A 229 16.30 -1.15 16.84
C ARG A 229 15.84 -2.59 17.12
N GLU A 230 15.14 -2.79 18.23
CA GLU A 230 14.56 -4.10 18.56
C GLU A 230 13.30 -4.40 17.76
N LYS A 231 12.40 -3.41 17.61
CA LYS A 231 11.20 -3.53 16.78
C LYS A 231 11.57 -3.41 15.29
N PRO A 232 10.96 -4.20 14.39
CA PRO A 232 11.19 -4.04 12.97
C PRO A 232 10.69 -2.67 12.45
N ILE A 233 11.30 -2.20 11.38
CA ILE A 233 10.81 -1.08 10.58
C ILE A 233 9.63 -1.57 9.76
N ARG A 234 8.48 -0.91 9.91
CA ARG A 234 7.25 -1.23 9.19
C ARG A 234 7.09 -0.24 8.04
N LEU A 235 7.08 -0.71 6.80
CA LEU A 235 6.83 0.13 5.62
C LEU A 235 5.38 -0.02 5.14
N LEU A 236 4.85 -1.25 5.19
CA LEU A 236 3.46 -1.62 4.96
C LEU A 236 2.83 -0.98 3.71
N LYS A 237 3.64 -0.77 2.66
CA LYS A 237 3.27 0.04 1.50
C LYS A 237 1.96 -0.43 0.85
N ARG A 238 1.86 -1.71 0.52
CA ARG A 238 0.66 -2.27 -0.13
C ARG A 238 -0.57 -2.26 0.78
N ALA A 239 -0.40 -2.47 2.09
CA ALA A 239 -1.51 -2.44 3.04
C ALA A 239 -2.08 -1.02 3.16
N GLN A 240 -1.20 -0.01 3.17
CA GLN A 240 -1.59 1.39 3.18
C GLN A 240 -2.28 1.81 1.87
N ILE A 241 -1.78 1.37 0.70
CA ILE A 241 -2.42 1.63 -0.60
C ILE A 241 -3.84 1.07 -0.64
N LEU A 242 -4.04 -0.17 -0.18
CA LEU A 242 -5.36 -0.80 -0.17
C LEU A 242 -6.39 0.05 0.58
N VAL A 243 -6.02 0.55 1.77
CA VAL A 243 -6.90 1.43 2.55
C VAL A 243 -7.15 2.75 1.84
N ALA A 244 -6.12 3.34 1.23
CA ALA A 244 -6.24 4.59 0.49
C ALA A 244 -7.13 4.45 -0.76
N ASP A 245 -7.03 3.35 -1.49
CA ASP A 245 -7.80 3.08 -2.71
C ASP A 245 -9.27 2.78 -2.38
N LEU A 246 -9.56 2.07 -1.29
CA LEU A 246 -10.92 1.95 -0.75
C LEU A 246 -11.49 3.33 -0.40
N TRP A 247 -10.75 4.14 0.35
CA TRP A 247 -11.20 5.47 0.73
C TRP A 247 -11.45 6.37 -0.49
N ALA A 248 -10.53 6.37 -1.47
CA ALA A 248 -10.63 7.18 -2.68
C ALA A 248 -11.78 6.73 -3.60
N CYS A 249 -11.94 5.42 -3.80
CA CYS A 249 -13.01 4.84 -4.63
C CYS A 249 -14.39 5.18 -4.07
N PHE A 250 -14.57 4.99 -2.76
CA PHE A 250 -15.85 5.21 -2.09
C PHE A 250 -16.01 6.63 -1.53
N GLN A 251 -15.00 7.49 -1.69
CA GLN A 251 -15.01 8.90 -1.28
C GLN A 251 -15.34 9.09 0.22
N GLY A 252 -14.83 8.20 1.07
CA GLY A 252 -15.09 8.24 2.51
C GLY A 252 -16.45 7.71 2.97
N GLU A 253 -17.24 7.11 2.07
CA GLU A 253 -18.56 6.52 2.37
C GLU A 253 -18.51 4.99 2.31
N SER A 254 -19.55 4.30 2.81
CA SER A 254 -19.70 2.83 2.73
C SER A 254 -18.41 2.08 3.13
N TYR A 255 -17.87 1.22 2.27
CA TYR A 255 -16.63 0.45 2.46
C TYR A 255 -15.35 1.30 2.57
N GLY A 256 -15.40 2.59 2.21
CA GLY A 256 -14.30 3.54 2.38
C GLY A 256 -14.43 4.44 3.61
N THR A 257 -15.39 4.18 4.51
CA THR A 257 -15.58 4.99 5.72
C THR A 257 -14.51 4.66 6.75
N PHE A 258 -13.54 5.55 6.91
CA PHE A 258 -12.49 5.44 7.94
C PHE A 258 -12.44 6.70 8.80
N ARG A 259 -12.48 6.53 10.12
CA ARG A 259 -12.48 7.63 11.10
C ARG A 259 -11.12 8.31 11.29
N ASP A 260 -10.05 7.63 10.89
CA ASP A 260 -8.64 7.95 11.12
C ASP A 260 -7.81 7.78 9.83
N ILE A 261 -8.40 8.12 8.67
CA ILE A 261 -7.74 7.98 7.34
C ILE A 261 -6.42 8.77 7.26
N ASP A 262 -6.30 9.85 8.02
CA ASP A 262 -5.10 10.69 8.14
C ASP A 262 -3.91 9.96 8.78
N LYS A 263 -4.11 8.79 9.38
CA LYS A 263 -3.02 7.92 9.87
C LYS A 263 -2.30 7.14 8.76
N ILE A 264 -2.85 7.12 7.56
CA ILE A 264 -2.18 6.54 6.38
C ILE A 264 -1.18 7.56 5.84
N THR A 265 0.05 7.11 5.56
CA THR A 265 1.17 8.00 5.18
C THR A 265 1.50 7.88 3.70
N MET A 266 2.43 8.73 3.23
CA MET A 266 3.05 8.54 1.92
C MET A 266 3.72 7.16 1.82
N PHE A 267 3.61 6.53 0.65
CA PHE A 267 4.01 5.14 0.46
C PHE A 267 5.51 5.01 0.18
N ALA A 268 6.20 4.21 0.98
CA ALA A 268 7.61 3.86 0.81
C ALA A 268 7.81 2.90 -0.38
N ASP A 269 7.81 3.43 -1.60
CA ASP A 269 7.97 2.70 -2.86
C ASP A 269 9.40 2.78 -3.43
N TYR A 270 9.72 1.93 -4.41
CA TYR A 270 11.02 1.94 -5.09
C TYR A 270 11.13 3.02 -6.19
N ARG A 271 10.02 3.56 -6.71
CA ARG A 271 10.03 4.63 -7.73
C ARG A 271 10.20 6.04 -7.15
N VAL A 272 9.64 6.29 -5.97
CA VAL A 272 9.73 7.59 -5.30
C VAL A 272 11.19 8.04 -5.10
N PRO A 273 12.11 7.23 -4.54
CA PRO A 273 13.51 7.64 -4.41
C PRO A 273 14.17 7.91 -5.76
N GLN A 274 13.79 7.23 -6.85
CA GLN A 274 14.35 7.50 -8.18
C GLN A 274 13.96 8.89 -8.68
N ILE A 275 12.70 9.28 -8.49
CA ILE A 275 12.21 10.60 -8.87
C ILE A 275 12.92 11.66 -8.03
N LEU A 276 12.98 11.48 -6.71
CA LEU A 276 13.62 12.44 -5.81
C LEU A 276 15.12 12.60 -6.06
N ILE A 277 15.84 11.52 -6.39
CA ILE A 277 17.25 11.59 -6.82
C ILE A 277 17.37 12.44 -8.10
N SER A 278 16.49 12.23 -9.09
CA SER A 278 16.54 13.00 -10.33
C SER A 278 16.18 14.48 -10.16
N LEU A 279 15.38 14.81 -9.14
CA LEU A 279 15.07 16.18 -8.73
C LEU A 279 16.13 16.80 -7.81
N GLY A 280 17.14 16.02 -7.39
CA GLY A 280 18.17 16.45 -6.44
C GLY A 280 17.67 16.62 -5.00
N ALA A 281 16.48 16.10 -4.68
CA ALA A 281 15.90 16.12 -3.33
C ALA A 281 16.45 15.00 -2.44
N LEU A 282 16.98 13.93 -3.04
CA LEU A 282 17.56 12.79 -2.34
C LEU A 282 18.98 12.50 -2.84
N TYR A 283 19.91 12.33 -1.90
CA TYR A 283 21.31 12.01 -2.18
C TYR A 283 21.68 10.65 -1.59
N CYS A 284 22.46 9.90 -2.34
CA CYS A 284 23.01 8.61 -1.92
C CYS A 284 24.51 8.74 -1.61
N SER A 285 25.01 7.97 -0.66
CA SER A 285 26.43 7.80 -0.42
C SER A 285 27.13 7.27 -1.68
N PRO A 286 28.45 7.50 -1.85
CA PRO A 286 29.17 7.03 -3.04
C PRO A 286 29.00 5.52 -3.32
N SER A 287 28.93 4.71 -2.27
CA SER A 287 28.72 3.26 -2.38
C SER A 287 27.34 2.93 -2.93
N VAL A 288 26.28 3.53 -2.39
CA VAL A 288 24.90 3.31 -2.87
C VAL A 288 24.73 3.86 -4.28
N ALA A 289 25.24 5.06 -4.56
CA ALA A 289 25.18 5.65 -5.90
C ALA A 289 25.88 4.79 -6.95
N THR A 290 27.04 4.21 -6.62
CA THR A 290 27.77 3.29 -7.50
C THR A 290 26.98 2.00 -7.72
N ALA A 291 26.43 1.40 -6.66
CA ALA A 291 25.59 0.20 -6.77
C ALA A 291 24.37 0.42 -7.69
N ILE A 292 23.67 1.56 -7.54
CA ILE A 292 22.55 1.94 -8.41
C ILE A 292 23.01 2.12 -9.86
N LYS A 293 24.13 2.83 -10.09
CA LYS A 293 24.68 3.06 -11.42
C LYS A 293 25.05 1.75 -12.12
N ASP A 294 25.62 0.81 -11.36
CA ASP A 294 26.03 -0.51 -11.85
C ASP A 294 24.87 -1.50 -11.92
N LYS A 295 23.63 -1.05 -11.69
CA LYS A 295 22.40 -1.86 -11.68
C LYS A 295 22.49 -3.07 -10.74
N GLN A 296 23.21 -2.91 -9.63
CA GLN A 296 23.31 -3.96 -8.63
C GLN A 296 21.98 -4.12 -7.90
N LEU A 297 21.53 -5.37 -7.76
CA LEU A 297 20.31 -5.67 -7.03
C LEU A 297 20.51 -5.35 -5.54
N LEU A 298 19.77 -4.35 -5.06
CA LEU A 298 19.65 -4.09 -3.63
C LEU A 298 18.67 -5.09 -3.03
N LYS A 299 19.18 -5.98 -2.17
CA LYS A 299 18.35 -7.01 -1.54
C LYS A 299 17.25 -6.34 -0.69
N SER A 300 16.02 -6.82 -0.82
CA SER A 300 14.91 -6.40 0.04
C SER A 300 15.26 -6.60 1.52
N GLY A 301 14.96 -5.59 2.34
CA GLY A 301 15.29 -5.54 3.76
C GLY A 301 16.75 -5.27 4.08
N SER A 302 17.60 -5.02 3.07
CA SER A 302 18.95 -4.51 3.32
C SER A 302 18.90 -3.07 3.83
N SER A 303 19.91 -2.65 4.59
CA SER A 303 19.99 -1.29 5.11
C SER A 303 19.87 -0.23 4.00
N TRP A 304 20.49 -0.45 2.85
CA TRP A 304 20.41 0.46 1.70
C TRP A 304 19.01 0.52 1.10
N GLU A 305 18.34 -0.62 0.92
CA GLU A 305 16.98 -0.64 0.38
C GLU A 305 15.97 0.01 1.32
N VAL A 306 16.07 -0.29 2.63
CA VAL A 306 15.21 0.33 3.66
C VAL A 306 15.44 1.84 3.73
N GLN A 307 16.69 2.31 3.76
CA GLN A 307 16.99 3.75 3.77
C GLN A 307 16.45 4.44 2.51
N LEU A 308 16.65 3.89 1.32
CA LEU A 308 16.12 4.49 0.09
C LEU A 308 14.60 4.63 0.11
N ARG A 309 13.88 3.61 0.56
CA ARG A 309 12.41 3.63 0.62
C ARG A 309 11.89 4.55 1.71
N VAL A 310 12.50 4.54 2.90
CA VAL A 310 12.12 5.42 4.01
C VAL A 310 12.33 6.88 3.63
N TYR A 311 13.53 7.24 3.18
CA TYR A 311 13.83 8.64 2.91
C TYR A 311 13.00 9.16 1.73
N GLY A 312 12.63 8.29 0.79
CA GLY A 312 11.69 8.66 -0.27
C GLY A 312 10.27 8.95 0.23
N ALA A 313 9.81 8.30 1.31
CA ALA A 313 8.50 8.55 1.91
C ALA A 313 8.52 9.68 2.97
N TRP A 314 9.68 9.97 3.55
CA TRP A 314 9.85 10.95 4.62
C TRP A 314 10.08 12.39 4.13
N SER A 315 10.68 12.55 2.94
CA SER A 315 10.95 13.85 2.29
C SER A 315 9.67 14.56 1.87
#